data_AF-A0A8S1U413-F1
#
_entry.id   AF-A0A8S1U413-F1
#
_cell.length_a   1.000
_cell.length_b   1.000
_cell.length_c   1.000
_cell.angle_alpha   90.00
_cell.angle_beta   90.00
_cell.angle_gamma   90.00
#
_symmetry.space_group_name_H-M   'P 1'
#
loop_
_entity.id
_entity.type
_entity.pdbx_description
1 polymer ?
#
loop_
_entity_poly.entity_id
_entity_poly.type
_entity_poly.pdbx_seq_one_letter_code
_entity_poly.pdbx_strand_id
1 'polypeptide(L)'
;MIRLQIHYKTEFGQALYISGKSKYMGQWNPEQAIRMTWTQNDIWTAEVAYHLMEYKYFISQYEKVQKIQWESGPNRVTNKNSNDVWNHRKICFQCVNPQNFDIYISGSSISMGQFQRRVRMKNKDGISQSKFLTNINDSQIQYQYHIITKSEFSSPVYRADLNCQLQYHKDALLIFSDGLAKLKQMVFQLNKNICYGYVPLEQEDYQALKKANLKTIIEFCNMREQSLLEQQTKYEDIVHLVVNLYHFKQENFTKRLLQLIQVLIQKYQLLYICNNSLTHLRKYLSAYEKLSFNPQN
;
A
#
# COMPACT_ATOMS: atom_id res chain seq x y z
N MET A 1 1.66 -14.01 -22.02
CA MET A 1 3.08 -13.71 -21.74
C MET A 1 3.20 -12.28 -21.21
N ILE A 2 4.21 -11.98 -20.40
CA ILE A 2 4.64 -10.61 -20.06
C ILE A 2 6.09 -10.44 -20.52
N ARG A 3 6.47 -9.21 -20.86
CA ARG A 3 7.85 -8.87 -21.22
C ARG A 3 8.53 -8.23 -20.01
N LEU A 4 9.59 -8.87 -19.53
CA LEU A 4 10.50 -8.29 -18.55
C LEU A 4 11.59 -7.52 -19.31
N GLN A 5 11.90 -6.32 -18.84
CA GLN A 5 12.87 -5.43 -19.48
C GLN A 5 13.71 -4.71 -18.43
N ILE A 6 15.03 -4.68 -18.61
CA ILE A 6 15.97 -3.98 -17.73
C ILE A 6 17.08 -3.32 -18.55
N HIS A 7 17.42 -2.07 -18.24
CA HIS A 7 18.57 -1.39 -18.83
C HIS A 7 19.79 -1.64 -17.93
N TYR A 8 20.80 -2.35 -18.46
CA TYR A 8 22.02 -2.67 -17.73
C TYR A 8 23.19 -2.96 -18.67
N LYS A 9 24.29 -2.24 -18.50
CA LYS A 9 25.52 -2.45 -19.27
C LYS A 9 26.35 -3.58 -18.64
N THR A 10 26.51 -4.68 -19.36
CA THR A 10 27.38 -5.80 -18.96
C THR A 10 28.78 -5.63 -19.53
N GLU A 11 29.75 -6.37 -18.98
CA GLU A 11 31.07 -6.50 -19.60
C GLU A 11 31.05 -7.50 -20.77
N PHE A 12 32.09 -7.47 -21.60
CA PHE A 12 32.25 -8.43 -22.68
C PHE A 12 32.27 -9.87 -22.12
N GLY A 13 31.56 -10.78 -22.77
CA GLY A 13 31.44 -12.18 -22.35
C GLY A 13 30.44 -12.43 -21.21
N GLN A 14 29.79 -11.39 -20.67
CA GLN A 14 28.73 -11.54 -19.67
C GLN A 14 27.33 -11.49 -20.31
N ALA A 15 26.36 -12.08 -19.62
CA ALA A 15 24.96 -12.00 -19.94
C ALA A 15 24.11 -11.80 -18.68
N LEU A 16 22.92 -11.24 -18.87
CA LEU A 16 21.94 -11.08 -17.81
C LEU A 16 20.94 -12.25 -17.85
N TYR A 17 20.59 -12.75 -16.67
CA TYR A 17 19.75 -13.93 -16.48
C TYR A 17 18.62 -13.61 -15.50
N ILE A 18 17.53 -14.37 -15.60
CA ILE A 18 16.39 -14.33 -14.67
C ILE A 18 16.24 -15.72 -14.05
N SER A 19 16.14 -15.76 -12.73
CA SER A 19 15.68 -16.95 -12.04
C SER A 19 14.69 -16.58 -10.94
N GLY A 20 13.77 -17.48 -10.64
CA GLY A 20 12.68 -17.22 -9.73
C GLY A 20 12.05 -18.49 -9.19
N LYS A 21 11.03 -18.31 -8.36
CA LYS A 21 10.38 -19.40 -7.60
C LYS A 21 9.72 -20.46 -8.49
N SER A 22 9.28 -20.09 -9.69
CA SER A 22 8.60 -21.00 -10.61
C SER A 22 9.57 -21.98 -11.27
N LYS A 23 9.10 -23.20 -11.57
CA LYS A 23 9.83 -24.17 -12.41
C LYS A 23 10.20 -23.63 -13.78
N TYR A 24 9.39 -22.72 -14.33
CA TYR A 24 9.66 -22.09 -15.61
C TYR A 24 10.73 -20.98 -15.53
N MET A 25 11.17 -20.62 -14.33
CA MET A 25 12.26 -19.69 -14.06
C MET A 25 13.40 -20.37 -13.28
N GLY A 26 13.48 -21.69 -13.35
CA GLY A 26 14.58 -22.46 -12.78
C GLY A 26 14.57 -22.65 -11.27
N GLN A 27 13.50 -22.31 -10.53
CA GLN A 27 13.40 -22.56 -9.07
C GLN A 27 14.61 -22.04 -8.27
N TRP A 28 15.08 -20.82 -8.56
CA TRP A 28 16.29 -20.24 -7.97
C TRP A 28 17.60 -20.98 -8.28
N ASN A 29 17.59 -21.96 -9.20
CA ASN A 29 18.78 -22.60 -9.74
C ASN A 29 19.35 -21.79 -10.93
N PRO A 30 20.55 -21.21 -10.82
CA PRO A 30 21.21 -20.46 -11.90
C PRO A 30 21.42 -21.25 -13.19
N GLU A 31 21.64 -22.56 -13.11
CA GLU A 31 21.84 -23.41 -14.29
C GLU A 31 20.54 -23.62 -15.09
N GLN A 32 19.39 -23.41 -14.44
CA GLN A 32 18.06 -23.51 -15.05
C GLN A 32 17.43 -22.13 -15.30
N ALA A 33 18.22 -21.06 -15.15
CA ALA A 33 17.76 -19.69 -15.32
C ALA A 33 17.48 -19.36 -16.79
N ILE A 34 16.63 -18.37 -17.01
CA ILE A 34 16.35 -17.83 -18.34
C ILE A 34 17.44 -16.81 -18.66
N ARG A 35 18.25 -17.07 -19.68
CA ARG A 35 19.17 -16.06 -20.24
C ARG A 35 18.35 -15.01 -21.00
N MET A 36 18.57 -13.73 -20.69
CA MET A 36 17.89 -12.64 -21.37
C MET A 36 18.53 -12.32 -22.72
N THR A 37 17.77 -11.71 -23.61
CA THR A 37 18.22 -11.24 -24.91
C THR A 37 18.65 -9.79 -24.80
N TRP A 38 19.92 -9.49 -25.12
CA TRP A 38 20.42 -8.12 -25.25
C TRP A 38 19.84 -7.46 -26.51
N THR A 39 19.55 -6.17 -26.41
CA THR A 39 19.07 -5.31 -27.50
C THR A 39 19.80 -3.97 -27.46
N GLN A 40 19.62 -3.13 -28.47
CA GLN A 40 20.27 -1.82 -28.57
C GLN A 40 20.10 -0.98 -27.29
N ASN A 41 21.11 -0.16 -26.98
CA ASN A 41 21.18 0.69 -25.78
C ASN A 41 21.20 -0.10 -24.46
N ASP A 42 21.88 -1.24 -24.39
CA ASP A 42 22.05 -2.03 -23.15
C ASP A 42 20.73 -2.48 -22.51
N ILE A 43 19.69 -2.66 -23.32
CA ILE A 43 18.38 -3.11 -22.88
C ILE A 43 18.32 -4.63 -22.98
N TRP A 44 18.10 -5.32 -21.86
CA TRP A 44 17.90 -6.76 -21.80
C TRP A 44 16.42 -7.07 -21.69
N THR A 45 15.94 -8.04 -22.47
CA THR A 45 14.53 -8.46 -22.44
C THR A 45 14.34 -9.96 -22.39
N ALA A 46 13.25 -10.40 -21.76
CA ALA A 46 12.80 -11.78 -21.77
C ALA A 46 11.27 -11.85 -21.71
N GLU A 47 10.69 -12.82 -22.41
CA GLU A 47 9.27 -13.10 -22.34
C GLU A 47 9.01 -14.26 -21.39
N VAL A 48 8.10 -14.06 -20.44
CA VAL A 48 7.78 -15.07 -19.42
C VAL A 48 6.27 -15.23 -19.27
N ALA A 49 5.83 -16.42 -18.87
CA ALA A 49 4.41 -16.67 -18.62
C ALA A 49 3.93 -15.86 -17.41
N TYR A 50 2.85 -15.10 -17.58
CA TYR A 50 2.33 -14.24 -16.52
C TYR A 50 1.67 -15.05 -15.40
N HIS A 51 2.35 -15.12 -14.25
CA HIS A 51 1.77 -15.52 -12.98
C HIS A 51 2.42 -14.67 -11.89
N LEU A 52 1.73 -14.38 -10.80
CA LEU A 52 2.30 -13.71 -9.62
C LEU A 52 3.38 -14.61 -9.01
N MET A 53 4.65 -14.27 -9.24
CA MET A 53 5.79 -15.04 -8.77
C MET A 53 6.98 -14.13 -8.49
N GLU A 54 7.84 -14.61 -7.59
CA GLU A 54 9.09 -13.95 -7.25
C GLU A 54 10.19 -14.33 -8.24
N TYR A 55 11.04 -13.35 -8.57
CA TYR A 55 12.22 -13.53 -9.40
C TYR A 55 13.33 -12.54 -9.03
N LYS A 56 14.54 -12.81 -9.52
CA LYS A 56 15.67 -11.88 -9.51
C LYS A 56 16.46 -11.95 -10.80
N TYR A 57 17.15 -10.86 -11.08
CA TYR A 57 18.21 -10.83 -12.08
C TYR A 57 19.57 -11.24 -11.49
N PHE A 58 20.40 -11.86 -12.32
CA PHE A 58 21.82 -12.01 -12.04
C PHE A 58 22.65 -11.88 -13.32
N ILE A 59 23.92 -11.55 -13.14
CA ILE A 59 24.92 -11.53 -14.22
C ILE A 59 25.77 -12.78 -14.09
N SER A 60 26.07 -13.40 -15.22
CA SER A 60 26.99 -14.52 -15.31
C SER A 60 27.66 -14.52 -16.69
N GLN A 61 28.63 -15.41 -16.89
CA GLN A 61 29.27 -15.55 -18.20
C GLN A 61 28.27 -16.11 -19.23
N TYR A 62 28.41 -15.68 -20.49
CA TYR A 62 27.49 -16.02 -21.57
C TYR A 62 27.54 -17.50 -21.95
N GLU A 63 28.76 -18.04 -22.09
CA GLU A 63 29.00 -19.42 -22.56
C GLU A 63 28.61 -20.47 -21.53
N LYS A 64 28.88 -20.20 -20.25
CA LYS A 64 28.60 -21.11 -19.14
C LYS A 64 28.27 -20.31 -17.90
N VAL A 65 27.23 -20.70 -17.17
CA VAL A 65 26.87 -20.07 -15.90
C VAL A 65 27.99 -20.29 -14.88
N GLN A 66 28.75 -19.22 -14.61
CA GLN A 66 29.83 -19.15 -13.63
C GLN A 66 30.02 -17.70 -13.17
N LYS A 67 30.70 -17.47 -12.04
CA LYS A 67 30.89 -16.12 -11.45
C LYS A 67 29.56 -15.37 -11.31
N ILE A 68 28.58 -15.99 -10.66
CA ILE A 68 27.22 -15.47 -10.54
C ILE A 68 27.21 -14.25 -9.62
N GLN A 69 26.67 -13.14 -10.12
CA GLN A 69 26.42 -11.93 -9.33
C GLN A 69 24.94 -11.60 -9.38
N TRP A 70 24.23 -11.86 -8.28
CA TRP A 70 22.83 -11.52 -8.12
C TRP A 70 22.63 -10.02 -7.92
N GLU A 71 21.46 -9.53 -8.33
CA GLU A 71 21.01 -8.21 -7.89
C GLU A 71 20.81 -8.18 -6.37
N SER A 72 21.19 -7.04 -5.78
CA SER A 72 21.01 -6.76 -4.37
C SER A 72 19.53 -6.49 -4.07
N GLY A 73 19.08 -6.85 -2.86
CA GLY A 73 17.76 -6.48 -2.36
C GLY A 73 16.70 -7.57 -2.31
N PRO A 74 15.44 -7.19 -2.05
CA PRO A 74 14.33 -8.13 -2.02
C PRO A 74 14.06 -8.72 -3.40
N ASN A 75 13.41 -9.88 -3.44
CA ASN A 75 12.95 -10.49 -4.69
C ASN A 75 11.93 -9.58 -5.39
N ARG A 76 12.01 -9.51 -6.71
CA ARG A 76 11.01 -8.82 -7.54
C ARG A 76 9.77 -9.68 -7.66
N VAL A 77 8.62 -9.05 -7.86
CA VAL A 77 7.36 -9.74 -8.15
C VAL A 77 6.89 -9.35 -9.54
N THR A 78 6.54 -10.36 -10.35
CA THR A 78 6.06 -10.15 -11.73
C THR A 78 4.85 -9.23 -11.77
N ASN A 79 4.87 -8.30 -12.72
CA ASN A 79 3.75 -7.40 -13.03
C ASN A 79 3.54 -7.34 -14.55
N LYS A 80 2.42 -6.78 -15.01
CA LYS A 80 2.09 -6.78 -16.45
C LYS A 80 3.06 -5.96 -17.30
N ASN A 81 3.67 -4.91 -16.73
CA ASN A 81 4.56 -3.97 -17.40
C ASN A 81 5.73 -3.62 -16.47
N SER A 82 6.87 -4.31 -16.61
CA SER A 82 8.06 -4.05 -15.79
C SER A 82 9.16 -3.43 -16.63
N ASN A 83 9.44 -2.14 -16.40
CA ASN A 83 10.73 -1.54 -16.70
C ASN A 83 11.55 -1.58 -15.42
N ASP A 84 12.35 -2.62 -15.29
CA ASP A 84 13.19 -2.86 -14.13
C ASP A 84 14.48 -2.04 -14.24
N VAL A 85 15.01 -1.67 -13.08
CA VAL A 85 16.29 -0.98 -12.94
C VAL A 85 17.12 -1.77 -11.94
N TRP A 86 18.35 -2.08 -12.30
CA TRP A 86 19.26 -2.91 -11.51
C TRP A 86 19.52 -2.29 -10.13
N ASN A 87 19.47 -3.09 -9.06
CA ASN A 87 19.71 -2.63 -7.68
C ASN A 87 18.87 -1.42 -7.24
N HIS A 88 17.66 -1.27 -7.78
CA HIS A 88 16.70 -0.27 -7.30
C HIS A 88 15.53 -0.94 -6.60
N ARG A 89 15.08 -0.33 -5.50
CA ARG A 89 13.85 -0.69 -4.81
C ARG A 89 12.76 0.32 -5.15
N LYS A 90 11.53 -0.17 -5.33
CA LYS A 90 10.36 0.71 -5.47
C LYS A 90 9.96 1.19 -4.09
N ILE A 91 9.77 2.49 -3.96
CA ILE A 91 9.16 3.13 -2.80
C ILE A 91 7.82 3.73 -3.21
N CYS A 92 6.84 3.69 -2.32
CA CYS A 92 5.53 4.26 -2.53
C CYS A 92 5.27 5.24 -1.40
N PHE A 93 5.21 6.53 -1.71
CA PHE A 93 4.71 7.50 -0.77
C PHE A 93 3.20 7.51 -0.82
N GLN A 94 2.59 7.47 0.35
CA GLN A 94 1.15 7.49 0.48
C GLN A 94 0.76 8.47 1.58
N CYS A 95 -0.28 9.26 1.33
CA CYS A 95 -0.92 10.07 2.34
C CYS A 95 -2.44 10.09 2.14
N VAL A 96 -3.14 10.34 3.23
CA VAL A 96 -4.59 10.45 3.25
C VAL A 96 -5.00 11.80 2.67
N ASN A 97 -5.91 11.78 1.70
CA ASN A 97 -6.38 12.96 1.00
C ASN A 97 -7.86 12.83 0.58
N PRO A 98 -8.79 12.72 1.54
CA PRO A 98 -10.23 12.56 1.26
C PRO A 98 -10.84 13.78 0.58
N GLN A 99 -10.27 14.97 0.80
CA GLN A 99 -10.72 16.23 0.23
C GLN A 99 -10.18 16.48 -1.19
N ASN A 100 -9.41 15.54 -1.72
CA ASN A 100 -8.86 15.59 -3.07
C ASN A 100 -8.01 16.82 -3.38
N PHE A 101 -7.21 17.26 -2.41
CA PHE A 101 -6.24 18.32 -2.62
C PHE A 101 -5.16 17.95 -3.62
N ASP A 102 -4.58 18.95 -4.27
CA ASP A 102 -3.40 18.75 -5.10
C ASP A 102 -2.16 18.62 -4.22
N ILE A 103 -1.82 17.36 -3.95
CA ILE A 103 -0.64 16.99 -3.17
C ILE A 103 0.52 16.68 -4.11
N TYR A 104 1.67 17.25 -3.79
CA TYR A 104 2.94 17.00 -4.44
C TYR A 104 3.94 16.50 -3.41
N ILE A 105 4.96 15.80 -3.91
CA ILE A 105 6.08 15.34 -3.09
C ILE A 105 7.41 15.71 -3.75
N SER A 106 8.37 16.12 -2.94
CA SER A 106 9.75 16.40 -3.32
C SER A 106 10.71 15.65 -2.38
N GLY A 107 11.97 15.44 -2.77
CA GLY A 107 12.92 14.70 -1.94
C GLY A 107 14.29 14.47 -2.58
N SER A 108 15.20 13.84 -1.82
CA SER A 108 16.59 13.63 -2.19
C SER A 108 16.72 12.85 -3.50
N SER A 109 17.61 13.39 -4.33
CA SER A 109 17.63 13.36 -5.78
C SER A 109 18.29 12.11 -6.38
N ILE A 110 17.55 11.46 -7.28
CA ILE A 110 17.88 10.67 -8.50
C ILE A 110 16.60 9.91 -8.89
N SER A 111 15.88 9.42 -7.90
CA SER A 111 14.67 8.59 -7.98
C SER A 111 13.36 9.38 -7.99
N MET A 112 13.33 10.54 -7.31
CA MET A 112 12.14 11.39 -7.14
C MET A 112 12.01 12.46 -8.24
N GLY A 113 12.12 12.01 -9.49
CA GLY A 113 11.68 12.80 -10.64
C GLY A 113 12.78 13.51 -11.44
N GLN A 114 14.03 13.01 -11.46
CA GLN A 114 15.08 13.45 -12.39
C GLN A 114 15.02 14.96 -12.70
N PHE A 115 15.33 15.82 -11.73
CA PHE A 115 15.29 17.29 -11.83
C PHE A 115 13.90 17.97 -11.71
N GLN A 116 12.79 17.24 -11.54
CA GLN A 116 11.52 17.85 -11.12
C GLN A 116 11.59 18.32 -9.67
N ARG A 117 11.31 19.61 -9.43
CA ARG A 117 11.27 20.18 -8.08
C ARG A 117 10.17 19.55 -7.20
N ARG A 118 9.07 19.08 -7.81
CA ARG A 118 7.89 18.50 -7.15
C ARG A 118 7.16 17.54 -8.09
N VAL A 119 6.73 16.39 -7.59
CA VAL A 119 5.96 15.38 -8.34
C VAL A 119 4.54 15.31 -7.79
N ARG A 120 3.52 15.51 -8.66
CA ARG A 120 2.11 15.42 -8.25
C ARG A 120 1.74 13.97 -7.90
N MET A 121 1.12 13.78 -6.75
CA MET A 121 0.64 12.49 -6.29
C MET A 121 -0.74 12.20 -6.90
N LYS A 122 -0.96 10.97 -7.37
CA LYS A 122 -2.25 10.55 -7.91
C LYS A 122 -3.20 10.27 -6.75
N ASN A 123 -4.34 10.95 -6.71
CA ASN A 123 -5.39 10.64 -5.76
C ASN A 123 -6.33 9.55 -6.33
N LYS A 124 -6.56 8.52 -5.53
CA LYS A 124 -7.61 7.54 -5.77
C LYS A 124 -8.27 7.19 -4.44
N ASP A 125 -9.60 7.26 -4.39
CA ASP A 125 -10.41 6.87 -3.24
C ASP A 125 -10.03 7.59 -1.93
N GLY A 126 -9.58 8.85 -2.03
CA GLY A 126 -9.18 9.66 -0.87
C GLY A 126 -7.76 9.38 -0.38
N ILE A 127 -6.92 8.78 -1.21
CA ILE A 127 -5.53 8.46 -0.93
C ILE A 127 -4.67 9.02 -2.07
N SER A 128 -3.79 9.94 -1.74
CA SER A 128 -2.76 10.42 -2.65
C SER A 128 -1.54 9.51 -2.56
N GLN A 129 -1.06 9.04 -3.73
CA GLN A 129 0.12 8.19 -3.81
C GLN A 129 1.04 8.55 -4.97
N SER A 130 2.35 8.33 -4.78
CA SER A 130 3.33 8.34 -5.85
C SER A 130 4.40 7.27 -5.61
N LYS A 131 4.89 6.67 -6.69
CA LYS A 131 5.92 5.63 -6.64
C LYS A 131 7.22 6.17 -7.23
N PHE A 132 8.34 5.79 -6.63
CA PHE A 132 9.68 6.15 -7.07
C PHE A 132 10.62 4.94 -6.97
N LEU A 133 11.77 5.03 -7.64
CA LEU A 133 12.79 3.98 -7.69
C LEU A 133 14.07 4.47 -7.04
N THR A 134 14.37 4.09 -5.81
CA THR A 134 15.60 4.50 -5.11
C THR A 134 16.67 3.42 -5.22
N ASN A 135 17.94 3.82 -5.25
CA ASN A 135 19.04 2.87 -5.25
C ASN A 135 18.99 2.10 -3.92
N ILE A 136 19.27 0.81 -3.96
CA ILE A 136 19.25 0.01 -2.74
C ILE A 136 20.36 0.36 -1.76
N ASN A 137 21.44 0.97 -2.26
CA ASN A 137 22.52 1.49 -1.43
C ASN A 137 22.09 2.74 -0.66
N ASP A 138 21.02 3.42 -1.08
CA ASP A 138 20.48 4.60 -0.39
C ASP A 138 19.72 4.13 0.85
N SER A 139 20.38 3.95 1.99
CA SER A 139 19.72 3.52 3.24
C SER A 139 18.74 4.57 3.78
N GLN A 140 18.95 5.85 3.45
CA GLN A 140 18.16 6.96 3.96
C GLN A 140 17.73 7.90 2.83
N ILE A 141 16.48 8.37 2.88
CA ILE A 141 15.97 9.40 1.98
C ILE A 141 15.36 10.56 2.74
N GLN A 142 15.39 11.73 2.12
CA GLN A 142 14.74 12.94 2.62
C GLN A 142 13.58 13.34 1.72
N TYR A 143 12.47 13.81 2.29
CA TYR A 143 11.29 14.17 1.49
C TYR A 143 10.39 15.22 2.16
N GLN A 144 9.61 15.94 1.35
CA GLN A 144 8.60 16.91 1.78
C GLN A 144 7.32 16.74 0.97
N TYR A 145 6.18 16.96 1.62
CA TYR A 145 4.89 17.10 0.94
C TYR A 145 4.56 18.56 0.74
N HIS A 146 3.89 18.84 -0.37
CA HIS A 146 3.34 20.16 -0.67
C HIS A 146 1.86 20.01 -0.97
N ILE A 147 1.03 20.86 -0.37
CA ILE A 147 -0.39 20.97 -0.70
C ILE A 147 -0.57 22.32 -1.38
N ILE A 148 -1.06 22.28 -2.63
CA ILE A 148 -1.35 23.49 -3.39
C ILE A 148 -2.87 23.66 -3.45
N THR A 149 -3.36 24.74 -2.85
CA THR A 149 -4.76 25.17 -2.95
C THR A 149 -4.80 26.65 -3.35
N LYS A 150 -5.58 27.50 -2.66
CA LYS A 150 -5.48 28.97 -2.77
C LYS A 150 -4.21 29.51 -2.10
N SER A 151 -3.65 28.75 -1.14
CA SER A 151 -2.35 28.96 -0.52
C SER A 151 -1.51 27.69 -0.64
N GLU A 152 -0.19 27.87 -0.57
CA GLU A 152 0.77 26.76 -0.60
C GLU A 152 1.19 26.38 0.83
N PHE A 153 1.08 25.09 1.16
CA PHE A 153 1.64 24.52 2.36
C PHE A 153 2.76 23.56 2.00
N SER A 154 3.87 23.60 2.73
CA SER A 154 4.97 22.64 2.64
C SER A 154 5.24 22.03 4.01
N SER A 155 5.35 20.71 4.09
CA SER A 155 5.73 20.05 5.33
C SER A 155 7.19 20.32 5.70
N PRO A 156 7.59 20.07 6.98
CA PRO A 156 9.00 19.87 7.31
C PRO A 156 9.65 18.79 6.44
N VAL A 157 10.99 18.80 6.37
CA VAL A 157 11.77 17.73 5.73
C VAL A 157 11.73 16.50 6.62
N TYR A 158 11.09 15.44 6.12
CA TYR A 158 11.10 14.12 6.75
C TYR A 158 12.31 13.31 6.31
N ARG A 159 12.71 12.36 7.14
CA ARG A 159 13.74 11.37 6.84
C ARG A 159 13.16 9.98 7.01
N ALA A 160 13.37 9.10 6.03
CA ALA A 160 12.98 7.71 6.12
C ALA A 160 14.21 6.82 6.01
N ASP A 161 14.39 5.93 6.99
CA ASP A 161 15.33 4.83 6.90
C ASP A 161 14.65 3.66 6.17
N LEU A 162 15.14 3.37 4.98
CA LEU A 162 14.55 2.37 4.09
C LEU A 162 14.92 0.94 4.48
N ASN A 163 15.86 0.74 5.41
CA ASN A 163 16.20 -0.57 5.94
C ASN A 163 15.33 -0.94 7.16
N CYS A 164 14.82 0.06 7.88
CA CYS A 164 13.92 -0.12 9.02
C CYS A 164 12.44 -0.17 8.64
N GLN A 165 12.06 0.29 7.44
CA GLN A 165 10.69 0.15 6.94
C GLN A 165 10.40 -1.29 6.52
N LEU A 166 9.32 -1.86 7.07
CA LEU A 166 8.92 -3.25 6.84
C LEU A 166 7.58 -3.39 6.10
N GLN A 167 6.91 -2.27 5.81
CA GLN A 167 5.59 -2.29 5.18
C GLN A 167 5.69 -2.15 3.66
N TYR A 168 4.94 -2.96 2.92
CA TYR A 168 4.89 -2.92 1.47
C TYR A 168 3.46 -2.67 0.98
N HIS A 169 3.31 -1.80 -0.02
CA HIS A 169 2.09 -1.69 -0.81
C HIS A 169 2.35 -2.23 -2.22
N LYS A 170 1.80 -3.43 -2.48
CA LYS A 170 2.09 -4.24 -3.67
C LYS A 170 3.58 -4.58 -3.75
N ASP A 171 4.29 -4.03 -4.73
CA ASP A 171 5.69 -4.27 -5.06
C ASP A 171 6.61 -3.13 -4.61
N ALA A 172 6.13 -2.22 -3.75
CA ALA A 172 6.85 -1.04 -3.33
C ALA A 172 6.85 -0.89 -1.80
N LEU A 173 8.01 -0.55 -1.24
CA LEU A 173 8.18 -0.22 0.17
C LEU A 173 7.34 1.03 0.48
N LEU A 174 6.44 0.90 1.45
CA LEU A 174 5.50 1.94 1.80
C LEU A 174 6.19 2.97 2.71
N ILE A 175 6.25 4.21 2.22
CA ILE A 175 6.72 5.36 2.98
C ILE A 175 5.52 6.20 3.32
N PHE A 176 4.97 5.94 4.52
CA PHE A 176 3.92 6.79 5.05
C PHE A 176 4.54 8.06 5.62
N SER A 177 3.87 9.19 5.44
CA SER A 177 4.12 10.35 6.29
C SER A 177 2.87 10.63 7.08
N ASP A 178 2.95 10.27 8.36
CA ASP A 178 2.06 10.75 9.41
C ASP A 178 2.19 12.26 9.62
N GLY A 179 3.09 12.93 8.90
CA GLY A 179 3.39 14.34 9.04
C GLY A 179 2.40 15.32 8.42
N LEU A 180 1.61 14.89 7.43
CA LEU A 180 0.38 15.59 7.04
C LEU A 180 -0.79 15.24 7.98
N ALA A 181 -0.63 14.17 8.75
CA ALA A 181 -1.56 13.67 9.76
C ALA A 181 -1.11 14.03 11.19
N LYS A 182 -0.44 15.19 11.39
CA LYS A 182 -0.59 15.93 12.65
C LYS A 182 -1.97 16.61 12.72
N LEU A 183 -2.99 15.86 12.37
CA LEU A 183 -4.36 16.00 12.84
C LEU A 183 -4.64 14.66 13.52
N LYS A 184 -4.41 14.65 14.83
CA LYS A 184 -4.98 13.67 15.74
C LYS A 184 -6.40 13.34 15.25
N GLN A 185 -6.69 12.05 15.10
CA GLN A 185 -7.96 11.44 14.69
C GLN A 185 -8.14 11.29 13.17
N MET A 186 -7.71 10.14 12.63
CA MET A 186 -8.29 9.55 11.41
C MET A 186 -9.67 8.94 11.69
N VAL A 187 -10.52 9.72 12.36
CA VAL A 187 -11.92 9.44 12.58
C VAL A 187 -12.67 10.21 11.51
N PHE A 188 -13.15 9.49 10.50
CA PHE A 188 -13.96 10.05 9.44
C PHE A 188 -15.41 10.05 9.87
N GLN A 189 -16.09 11.19 9.81
CA GLN A 189 -17.52 11.23 10.03
C GLN A 189 -18.24 10.86 8.72
N LEU A 190 -19.06 9.81 8.76
CA LEU A 190 -19.95 9.45 7.65
C LEU A 190 -21.23 10.28 7.71
N ASN A 191 -21.83 10.36 8.90
CA ASN A 191 -23.03 11.13 9.18
C ASN A 191 -23.11 11.43 10.70
N LYS A 192 -24.24 11.98 11.16
CA LYS A 192 -24.44 12.34 12.58
C LYS A 192 -24.36 11.15 13.56
N ASN A 193 -24.52 9.92 13.08
CA ASN A 193 -24.58 8.71 13.90
C ASN A 193 -23.37 7.77 13.71
N ILE A 194 -22.56 7.97 12.68
CA ILE A 194 -21.45 7.08 12.32
C ILE A 194 -20.18 7.88 12.06
N CYS A 195 -19.15 7.53 12.81
CA CYS A 195 -17.76 7.77 12.50
C CYS A 195 -17.08 6.45 12.12
N TYR A 196 -15.97 6.52 11.38
CA TYR A 196 -15.24 5.34 10.95
C TYR A 196 -13.74 5.58 10.85
N GLY A 197 -12.94 4.51 10.91
CA GLY A 197 -11.49 4.62 10.82
C GLY A 197 -10.76 3.29 10.95
N TYR A 198 -9.50 3.33 11.37
CA TYR A 198 -8.71 2.13 11.63
C TYR A 198 -9.04 1.53 13.00
N VAL A 199 -8.67 0.26 13.21
CA VAL A 199 -8.77 -0.34 14.53
C VAL A 199 -7.79 0.38 15.46
N PRO A 200 -8.21 0.88 16.63
CA PRO A 200 -7.31 1.49 17.61
C PRO A 200 -6.36 0.43 18.16
N LEU A 201 -5.06 0.76 18.18
CA LEU A 201 -4.00 -0.17 18.59
C LEU A 201 -3.33 0.28 19.89
N GLU A 202 -3.21 1.59 20.10
CA GLU A 202 -2.48 2.17 21.23
C GLU A 202 -3.42 2.87 22.21
N GLN A 203 -3.00 3.03 23.47
CA GLN A 203 -3.79 3.70 24.52
C GLN A 203 -4.18 5.14 24.12
N GLU A 204 -3.32 5.81 23.35
CA GLU A 204 -3.54 7.17 22.85
C GLU A 204 -4.72 7.25 21.87
N ASP A 205 -4.94 6.21 21.06
CA ASP A 205 -6.08 6.10 20.14
C ASP A 205 -7.39 6.05 20.93
N TYR A 206 -7.44 5.21 21.98
CA TYR A 206 -8.60 5.10 22.86
C TYR A 206 -8.89 6.40 23.61
N GLN A 207 -7.86 7.11 24.07
CA GLN A 207 -8.02 8.44 24.66
C GLN A 207 -8.57 9.45 23.66
N ALA A 208 -8.13 9.41 22.40
CA ALA A 208 -8.63 10.28 21.35
C ALA A 208 -10.10 9.99 21.03
N LEU A 209 -10.49 8.71 20.92
CA LEU A 209 -11.88 8.30 20.73
C LEU A 209 -12.77 8.73 21.91
N LYS A 210 -12.30 8.55 23.15
CA LYS A 210 -13.02 8.98 24.36
C LYS A 210 -13.24 10.49 24.38
N LYS A 211 -12.23 11.29 24.02
CA LYS A 211 -12.37 12.76 23.89
C LYS A 211 -13.38 13.17 22.82
N ALA A 212 -13.52 12.38 21.75
CA ALA A 212 -14.52 12.58 20.72
C ALA A 212 -15.90 11.98 21.06
N ASN A 213 -16.11 11.51 22.29
CA ASN A 213 -17.32 10.83 22.75
C ASN A 213 -17.68 9.55 21.95
N LEU A 214 -16.69 8.91 21.33
CA LEU A 214 -16.84 7.65 20.60
C LEU A 214 -16.60 6.47 21.54
N LYS A 215 -17.64 6.12 22.30
CA LYS A 215 -17.59 5.04 23.30
C LYS A 215 -18.02 3.68 22.77
N THR A 216 -18.53 3.61 21.54
CA THR A 216 -18.98 2.37 20.91
C THR A 216 -18.11 2.08 19.70
N ILE A 217 -17.20 1.11 19.83
CA ILE A 217 -16.26 0.70 18.80
C ILE A 217 -16.72 -0.62 18.20
N ILE A 218 -16.89 -0.64 16.89
CA ILE A 218 -17.38 -1.80 16.16
C ILE A 218 -16.38 -2.16 15.07
N GLU A 219 -15.69 -3.29 15.23
CA GLU A 219 -14.82 -3.81 14.19
C GLU A 219 -15.63 -4.61 13.17
N PHE A 220 -15.57 -4.24 11.90
CA PHE A 220 -16.15 -5.02 10.80
C PHE A 220 -15.11 -5.98 10.24
N CYS A 221 -15.16 -7.25 10.62
CA CYS A 221 -14.18 -8.27 10.21
C CYS A 221 -14.58 -9.03 8.94
N ASN A 222 -13.59 -9.63 8.28
CA ASN A 222 -13.76 -10.57 7.18
C ASN A 222 -12.94 -11.83 7.54
N MET A 223 -13.53 -13.04 7.54
CA MET A 223 -13.03 -14.30 8.20
C MET A 223 -11.68 -14.88 7.74
N ARG A 224 -10.78 -14.08 7.20
CA ARG A 224 -9.38 -14.50 7.07
C ARG A 224 -8.46 -13.82 8.08
N GLU A 225 -8.92 -12.78 8.77
CA GLU A 225 -8.17 -12.07 9.78
C GLU A 225 -8.86 -12.24 11.15
N GLN A 226 -8.09 -12.55 12.19
CA GLN A 226 -8.58 -12.49 13.57
C GLN A 226 -8.89 -11.04 13.93
N SER A 227 -9.92 -10.80 14.75
CA SER A 227 -10.25 -9.46 15.21
C SER A 227 -9.06 -8.87 15.96
N LEU A 228 -8.61 -7.71 15.51
CA LEU A 228 -7.57 -6.98 16.23
C LEU A 228 -8.12 -6.43 17.54
N LEU A 229 -9.42 -6.11 17.59
CA LEU A 229 -10.11 -5.63 18.79
C LEU A 229 -10.18 -6.69 19.90
N GLU A 230 -10.33 -7.98 19.55
CA GLU A 230 -10.31 -9.09 20.52
C GLU A 230 -8.94 -9.30 21.17
N GLN A 231 -7.87 -8.87 20.49
CA GLN A 231 -6.50 -8.95 21.00
C GLN A 231 -6.15 -7.78 21.94
N GLN A 232 -7.02 -6.77 22.06
CA GLN A 232 -6.79 -5.60 22.89
C GLN A 232 -7.35 -5.76 24.30
N THR A 233 -6.70 -5.11 25.26
CA THR A 233 -7.21 -4.98 26.62
C THR A 233 -8.53 -4.21 26.60
N LYS A 234 -9.59 -4.81 27.13
CA LYS A 234 -10.91 -4.16 27.21
C LYS A 234 -10.86 -2.98 28.18
N TYR A 235 -11.32 -1.82 27.73
CA TYR A 235 -11.46 -0.63 28.57
C TYR A 235 -12.90 -0.57 29.11
N GLU A 236 -13.07 -0.43 30.44
CA GLU A 236 -14.38 -0.53 31.11
C GLU A 236 -15.43 0.47 30.59
N ASP A 237 -14.99 1.63 30.10
CA ASP A 237 -15.86 2.71 29.62
C ASP A 237 -16.21 2.63 28.12
N ILE A 238 -15.71 1.61 27.40
CA ILE A 238 -15.86 1.50 25.95
C ILE A 238 -16.55 0.17 25.61
N VAL A 239 -17.60 0.26 24.80
CA VAL A 239 -18.29 -0.90 24.24
C VAL A 239 -17.51 -1.36 23.02
N HIS A 240 -16.94 -2.56 23.10
CA HIS A 240 -16.26 -3.23 22.00
C HIS A 240 -17.19 -4.27 21.37
N LEU A 241 -17.46 -4.14 20.08
CA LEU A 241 -18.24 -5.10 19.31
C LEU A 241 -17.45 -5.56 18.10
N VAL A 242 -17.57 -6.84 17.78
CA VAL A 242 -16.99 -7.43 16.58
C VAL A 242 -18.13 -7.95 15.72
N VAL A 243 -18.18 -7.46 14.48
CA VAL A 243 -19.18 -7.87 13.50
C VAL A 243 -18.46 -8.55 12.35
N ASN A 244 -18.69 -9.85 12.25
CA ASN A 244 -18.09 -10.66 11.20
C ASN A 244 -18.95 -10.66 9.93
N LEU A 245 -18.45 -10.04 8.86
CA LEU A 245 -19.14 -9.87 7.59
C LEU A 245 -18.78 -10.93 6.54
N TYR A 246 -18.13 -12.04 6.90
CA TYR A 246 -17.71 -13.04 5.92
C TYR A 246 -18.87 -13.82 5.28
N HIS A 247 -19.82 -14.25 6.11
CA HIS A 247 -20.99 -15.00 5.65
C HIS A 247 -22.08 -14.11 5.05
N PHE A 248 -21.86 -12.80 5.05
CA PHE A 248 -22.79 -11.81 4.55
C PHE A 248 -22.79 -11.69 3.01
N LYS A 249 -22.01 -12.50 2.28
CA LYS A 249 -21.90 -12.51 0.80
C LYS A 249 -23.09 -13.13 0.03
N GLN A 250 -24.22 -13.36 0.69
CA GLN A 250 -25.43 -13.89 0.06
C GLN A 250 -26.24 -12.78 -0.64
N GLU A 251 -27.23 -13.18 -1.46
CA GLU A 251 -28.27 -12.26 -1.94
C GLU A 251 -28.87 -11.50 -0.73
N ASN A 252 -29.02 -10.18 -0.86
CA ASN A 252 -29.48 -9.24 0.19
C ASN A 252 -28.44 -8.75 1.22
N PHE A 253 -27.14 -8.91 0.97
CA PHE A 253 -26.06 -8.35 1.82
C PHE A 253 -26.34 -6.92 2.31
N THR A 254 -26.56 -6.01 1.35
CA THR A 254 -26.70 -4.57 1.56
C THR A 254 -27.89 -4.25 2.49
N LYS A 255 -29.01 -4.97 2.31
CA LYS A 255 -30.23 -4.78 3.13
C LYS A 255 -30.04 -5.27 4.56
N ARG A 256 -29.39 -6.41 4.76
CA ARG A 256 -29.06 -6.93 6.10
C ARG A 256 -28.06 -6.02 6.82
N LEU A 257 -27.06 -5.53 6.10
CA LEU A 257 -26.08 -4.58 6.65
C LEU A 257 -26.75 -3.27 7.08
N LEU A 258 -27.68 -2.74 6.26
CA LEU A 258 -28.47 -1.57 6.61
C LEU A 258 -29.26 -1.80 7.91
N GLN A 259 -30.01 -2.89 8.00
CA GLN A 259 -30.81 -3.23 9.18
C GLN A 259 -29.93 -3.35 10.43
N LEU A 260 -28.78 -4.03 10.32
CA LEU A 260 -27.84 -4.16 11.43
C LEU A 260 -27.34 -2.80 11.90
N ILE A 261 -26.88 -1.96 10.98
CA ILE A 261 -26.38 -0.61 11.32
C ILE A 261 -27.49 0.23 11.95
N GLN A 262 -28.73 0.16 11.45
CA GLN A 262 -29.86 0.88 12.02
C GLN A 262 -30.16 0.46 13.46
N VAL A 263 -30.16 -0.85 13.74
CA VAL A 263 -30.34 -1.37 15.12
C VAL A 263 -29.20 -0.91 16.04
N LEU A 264 -27.96 -0.92 15.54
CA LEU A 264 -26.81 -0.43 16.29
C LEU A 264 -26.91 1.07 16.58
N ILE A 265 -27.35 1.88 15.61
CA ILE A 265 -27.59 3.32 15.80
C ILE A 265 -28.71 3.54 16.83
N GLN A 266 -29.82 2.79 16.76
CA GLN A 266 -30.89 2.91 17.74
C GLN A 266 -30.42 2.61 19.17
N LYS A 267 -29.56 1.60 19.33
CA LYS A 267 -29.06 1.20 20.64
C LYS A 267 -27.98 2.14 21.19
N TYR A 268 -27.03 2.57 20.36
CA TYR A 268 -25.81 3.25 20.83
C TYR A 268 -25.67 4.70 20.38
N GLN A 269 -26.58 5.20 19.52
CA GLN A 269 -26.69 6.57 19.01
C GLN A 269 -25.52 7.07 18.13
N LEU A 270 -24.28 6.85 18.56
CA LEU A 270 -23.05 7.22 17.87
C LEU A 270 -22.08 6.04 17.84
N LEU A 271 -21.73 5.61 16.63
CA LEU A 271 -20.88 4.45 16.36
C LEU A 271 -19.52 4.88 15.82
N TYR A 272 -18.46 4.20 16.26
CA TYR A 272 -17.18 4.19 15.56
C TYR A 272 -16.97 2.84 14.91
N ILE A 273 -17.08 2.78 13.58
CA ILE A 273 -16.90 1.54 12.82
C ILE A 273 -15.47 1.47 12.30
N CYS A 274 -14.74 0.41 12.61
CA CYS A 274 -13.33 0.27 12.25
C CYS A 274 -13.01 -1.01 11.48
N ASN A 275 -11.90 -0.97 10.74
CA ASN A 275 -11.29 -2.12 10.09
C ASN A 275 -9.82 -1.80 9.78
N ASN A 276 -8.95 -2.82 9.70
CA ASN A 276 -7.55 -2.64 9.34
C ASN A 276 -7.34 -2.19 7.86
N SER A 277 -8.36 -2.34 7.02
CA SER A 277 -8.42 -1.86 5.64
C SER A 277 -9.54 -0.83 5.46
N LEU A 278 -9.18 0.46 5.38
CA LEU A 278 -10.13 1.53 5.04
C LEU A 278 -10.84 1.29 3.71
N THR A 279 -10.18 0.65 2.75
CA THR A 279 -10.80 0.30 1.45
C THR A 279 -11.94 -0.69 1.63
N HIS A 280 -11.80 -1.69 2.51
CA HIS A 280 -12.87 -2.64 2.80
C HIS A 280 -13.99 -1.98 3.59
N LEU A 281 -13.64 -1.20 4.61
CA LEU A 281 -14.60 -0.43 5.40
C LEU A 281 -15.47 0.49 4.55
N ARG A 282 -14.86 1.24 3.62
CA ARG A 282 -15.59 2.11 2.69
C ARG A 282 -16.54 1.36 1.77
N LYS A 283 -16.24 0.12 1.38
CA LYS A 283 -17.19 -0.70 0.61
C LYS A 283 -18.44 -1.00 1.44
N TYR A 284 -18.29 -1.33 2.72
CA TYR A 284 -19.40 -1.58 3.62
C TYR A 284 -20.23 -0.31 3.90
N LEU A 285 -19.56 0.81 4.15
CA LEU A 285 -20.24 2.08 4.43
C LEU A 285 -20.92 2.67 3.19
N SER A 286 -20.32 2.53 2.01
CA SER A 286 -20.97 2.92 0.75
C SER A 286 -22.22 2.09 0.46
N ALA A 287 -22.21 0.79 0.81
CA ALA A 287 -23.39 -0.07 0.72
C ALA A 287 -24.52 0.43 1.64
N TYR A 288 -24.18 0.87 2.85
CA TYR A 288 -25.13 1.50 3.78
C TYR A 288 -25.69 2.82 3.22
N GLU A 289 -24.83 3.74 2.79
CA GLU A 289 -25.25 5.07 2.29
C GLU A 289 -26.20 4.98 1.10
N LYS A 290 -25.93 4.05 0.17
CA LYS A 290 -26.77 3.84 -1.02
C LYS A 290 -28.22 3.49 -0.68
N LEU A 291 -28.46 2.76 0.41
CA LEU A 291 -29.81 2.39 0.81
C LEU A 291 -30.41 3.35 1.85
N SER A 292 -29.59 4.02 2.66
CA SER A 292 -30.10 4.97 3.64
C SER A 292 -30.60 6.28 3.01
N PHE A 293 -30.06 6.66 1.85
CA PHE A 293 -30.39 7.94 1.18
C PHE A 293 -31.16 7.78 -0.14
N ASN A 294 -31.44 6.55 -0.60
CA ASN A 294 -32.29 6.29 -1.76
C ASN A 294 -33.48 5.43 -1.33
N PRO A 295 -34.61 6.05 -0.91
CA PRO A 295 -35.76 5.32 -0.36
C PRO A 295 -36.66 4.65 -1.41
N GLN A 296 -36.28 4.62 -2.71
CA GLN A 296 -37.11 3.99 -3.74
C GLN A 296 -36.85 2.48 -3.83
N ASN A 297 -37.61 1.73 -3.03
CA ASN A 297 -38.37 0.56 -3.42
C ASN A 297 -39.61 0.45 -2.52
#